data_AF-A0A9C8HYB0-F1
#
_entry.id   AF-A0A9C8HYB0-F1
#
_cell.length_a   1.000
_cell.length_b   1.000
_cell.length_c   1.000
_cell.angle_alpha   90.00
_cell.angle_beta   90.00
_cell.angle_gamma   90.00
#
_symmetry.space_group_name_H-M   'P 1'
#
loop_
_entity.id
_entity.type
_entity.pdbx_description
1 polymer ?
#
loop_
_entity_poly.entity_id
_entity_poly.type
_entity_poly.pdbx_seq_one_letter_code
_entity_poly.pdbx_strand_id
1 'polypeptide(L)' 'MAKRKSRTVSPEREKNLRGLLKSLNVKTENVEIFDLALTHKSYANENYIGENDHNERLEYLGDAVLSLGIAYI' A
#
# COMPACT_ATOMS: atom_id res chain seq x y z
N MET A 1 14.61 -10.26 -12.93
CA MET A 1 13.61 -10.09 -11.87
C MET A 1 14.26 -9.33 -10.71
N ALA A 2 14.23 -8.00 -10.77
CA ALA A 2 14.94 -7.17 -9.79
C ALA A 2 14.16 -7.15 -8.47
N LYS A 3 14.78 -7.62 -7.38
CA LYS A 3 14.29 -7.39 -6.01
C LYS A 3 14.18 -5.87 -5.81
N ARG A 4 12.95 -5.36 -5.74
CA ARG A 4 12.69 -3.99 -5.28
C ARG A 4 13.34 -3.88 -3.90
N LYS A 5 14.21 -2.89 -3.74
CA LYS A 5 14.82 -2.55 -2.45
C LYS A 5 13.65 -2.08 -1.57
N SER A 6 13.12 -2.99 -0.76
CA SER A 6 12.04 -2.70 0.18
C SER A 6 12.46 -1.49 0.99
N ARG A 7 11.60 -0.48 0.98
CA ARG A 7 11.69 0.64 1.87
C ARG A 7 11.36 0.08 3.25
N THR A 8 12.33 0.06 4.15
CA THR A 8 12.15 -0.47 5.49
C THR A 8 11.14 0.39 6.24
N VAL A 9 9.95 -0.14 6.48
CA VAL A 9 8.90 0.49 7.28
C VAL A 9 9.44 0.70 8.71
N SER A 10 9.20 1.87 9.30
CA SER A 10 9.65 2.12 10.67
C SER A 10 8.92 1.19 11.66
N PRO A 11 9.55 0.80 12.80
CA PRO A 11 8.93 -0.11 13.76
C PRO A 11 7.59 0.40 14.32
N GLU A 12 7.48 1.72 14.49
CA GLU A 12 6.24 2.36 14.93
C GLU A 12 5.15 2.30 13.85
N ARG A 13 5.52 2.57 12.59
CA ARG A 13 4.60 2.48 11.46
C ARG A 13 4.10 1.05 11.26
N GLU A 14 4.99 0.06 11.36
CA GLU A 14 4.61 -1.34 11.26
C GLU A 14 3.63 -1.75 12.38
N LYS A 15 3.87 -1.32 13.62
CA LYS A 15 2.94 -1.56 14.74
C LYS A 15 1.56 -0.98 14.46
N ASN A 16 1.49 0.26 13.97
CA ASN A 16 0.23 0.93 13.63
C ASN A 16 -0.49 0.22 12.49
N LEU A 17 0.23 -0.19 11.44
CA LEU A 17 -0.31 -0.96 10.32
C LEU A 17 -0.86 -2.31 10.78
N ARG A 18 -0.12 -3.05 11.61
CA ARG A 18 -0.59 -4.34 12.16
C ARG A 18 -1.84 -4.17 13.03
N GLY A 19 -1.91 -3.08 13.80
CA GLY A 19 -3.11 -2.72 14.57
C GLY A 19 -4.33 -2.51 13.68
N LEU A 20 -4.18 -1.71 12.62
CA LEU A 20 -5.23 -1.45 11.63
C LEU A 20 -5.66 -2.71 10.88
N LEU A 21 -4.71 -3.52 10.42
CA LEU A 21 -5.00 -4.76 9.70
C LEU A 21 -5.77 -5.76 10.57
N LYS A 22 -5.43 -5.81 11.86
CA LYS A 22 -6.15 -6.62 12.84
C LYS A 22 -7.59 -6.14 13.02
N SER A 23 -7.84 -4.83 13.11
CA SER A 23 -9.21 -4.30 13.23
C SER A 23 -10.05 -4.50 11.97
N LEU A 24 -9.42 -4.51 10.80
CA LEU A 24 -10.08 -4.79 9.52
C LEU A 24 -10.19 -6.30 9.22
N ASN A 25 -9.68 -7.15 10.11
CA ASN A 25 -9.60 -8.61 9.93
C ASN A 25 -8.89 -9.03 8.62
N VAL A 26 -7.88 -8.26 8.20
CA VAL A 26 -7.08 -8.52 7.00
C VAL A 26 -5.81 -9.26 7.41
N LYS A 27 -5.59 -10.45 6.82
CA LYS A 27 -4.35 -11.21 6.99
C LYS A 27 -3.44 -10.95 5.79
N THR A 28 -2.19 -10.61 6.04
CA THR A 28 -1.18 -10.40 4.99
C THR A 28 0.18 -10.87 5.47
N GLU A 29 0.96 -11.40 4.54
CA GLU A 29 2.38 -11.73 4.74
C GLU A 29 3.29 -10.53 4.42
N ASN A 30 2.79 -9.59 3.63
CA ASN A 30 3.52 -8.40 3.21
C ASN A 30 2.85 -7.15 3.78
N VAL A 31 3.45 -6.55 4.81
CA VAL A 31 2.94 -5.30 5.43
C VAL A 31 3.33 -4.07 4.61
N GLU A 32 4.41 -4.15 3.83
CA GLU A 32 4.93 -3.04 3.03
C GLU A 32 3.96 -2.63 1.92
N ILE A 33 3.20 -3.58 1.36
CA ILE A 33 2.17 -3.26 0.36
C ILE A 33 1.06 -2.37 0.95
N PHE A 34 0.77 -2.53 2.24
CA PHE A 34 -0.21 -1.68 2.94
C PHE A 34 0.37 -0.34 3.33
N ASP A 35 1.67 -0.28 3.65
CA ASP A 35 2.35 1.00 3.81
C ASP A 35 2.31 1.82 2.51
N LEU A 36 2.58 1.16 1.38
CA LEU A 36 2.48 1.75 0.04
C LEU A 36 1.04 2.18 -0.28
N ALA A 37 0.05 1.32 -0.03
CA ALA A 37 -1.37 1.61 -0.28
C ALA A 37 -1.88 2.80 0.54
N LEU A 38 -1.34 2.98 1.75
CA LEU A 38 -1.69 4.06 2.67
C LEU A 38 -0.76 5.29 2.55
N THR A 39 0.07 5.34 1.50
CA THR A 39 0.93 6.50 1.20
C THR A 39 0.39 7.25 -0.01
N HIS A 40 -0.18 8.43 0.24
CA HIS A 40 -0.67 9.32 -0.80
C HIS A 40 0.48 10.06 -1.49
N LYS A 41 0.29 10.39 -2.77
CA LYS A 41 1.27 11.13 -3.59
C LYS A 41 1.71 12.46 -2.98
N SER A 42 0.80 13.21 -2.36
CA SER A 42 1.17 14.48 -1.71
C SER A 42 2.20 14.26 -0.60
N TYR A 43 1.99 13.26 0.25
CA TYR A 43 2.93 12.90 1.30
C TYR A 43 4.26 12.44 0.72
N ALA A 44 4.24 11.67 -0.37
CA ALA A 44 5.46 11.23 -1.05
C ALA A 44 6.27 12.42 -1.62
N ASN A 45 5.59 13.35 -2.28
CA ASN A 45 6.21 14.55 -2.84
C ASN A 45 6.79 15.48 -1.77
N GLU A 46 6.06 15.71 -0.68
CA GLU A 46 6.48 16.59 0.42
C GLU A 46 7.70 16.06 1.17
N ASN A 47 7.81 14.74 1.30
CA ASN A 47 8.89 14.09 2.03
C ASN A 47 10.01 13.58 1.11
N TYR A 48 10.04 14.01 -0.17
CA TYR A 48 11.02 13.60 -1.18
C TYR A 48 11.21 12.07 -1.27
N ILE A 49 10.09 11.38 -1.13
CA ILE A 49 9.96 9.94 -1.24
C ILE A 49 9.99 9.61 -2.73
N GLY A 50 10.62 8.49 -3.13
CA GLY A 50 10.82 8.15 -4.54
C GLY A 50 9.51 8.22 -5.34
N GLU A 51 9.60 8.63 -6.61
CA GLU A 51 8.47 8.87 -7.53
C GLU A 51 7.56 7.64 -7.76
N ASN A 52 7.91 6.48 -7.20
CA ASN A 52 7.14 5.23 -7.33
C ASN A 52 6.71 4.64 -5.97
N ASP A 53 6.91 5.39 -4.87
CA ASP A 53 6.67 4.94 -3.50
C ASP A 53 5.39 5.58 -2.92
N HIS A 54 4.31 5.52 -3.71
CA HIS A 54 2.97 5.96 -3.34
C HIS A 54 1.89 5.08 -3.99
N ASN A 55 0.64 5.30 -3.60
CA ASN A 55 -0.48 4.39 -3.88
C ASN A 55 -1.11 4.47 -5.28
N GLU A 56 -0.79 5.45 -6.15
CA GLU A 56 -1.46 5.65 -7.45
C GLU A 56 -1.53 4.38 -8.31
N ARG A 57 -0.47 3.56 -8.33
CA ARG A 57 -0.45 2.31 -9.11
C ARG A 57 -1.35 1.22 -8.52
N LEU A 58 -1.44 1.18 -7.19
CA LEU A 58 -2.33 0.23 -6.49
C LEU A 58 -3.79 0.67 -6.61
N GLU A 59 -4.05 1.97 -6.57
CA GLU A 59 -5.36 2.56 -6.80
C GLU A 59 -5.86 2.22 -8.21
N TYR A 60 -5.05 2.49 -9.24
CA TYR A 60 -5.37 2.13 -10.62
C TYR A 60 -5.68 0.64 -10.80
N LEU A 61 -4.90 -0.24 -10.16
CA LEU A 61 -5.15 -1.68 -10.19
C LEU A 61 -6.43 -2.05 -9.43
N GLY A 62 -6.66 -1.42 -8.28
CA GLY A 62 -7.84 -1.62 -7.44
C GLY A 62 -9.12 -1.28 -8.20
N ASP A 63 -9.14 -0.16 -8.92
CA ASP A 63 -10.27 0.26 -9.75
C ASP A 63 -10.59 -0.76 -10.85
N ALA A 64 -9.57 -1.28 -11.52
CA ALA A 64 -9.77 -2.32 -12.54
C ALA A 64 -10.35 -3.61 -11.95
N VAL A 65 -9.86 -4.04 -10.78
CA VAL A 65 -10.36 -5.24 -10.08
C VAL A 65 -11.78 -5.04 -9.55
N LEU A 66 -12.08 -3.87 -8.97
CA LEU A 66 -13.43 -3.53 -8.50
C LEU A 66 -14.42 -3.47 -9.66
N SER A 67 -14.03 -2.83 -10.77
CA SER A 67 -14.84 -2.78 -11.99
C SER A 67 -15.13 -4.19 -12.52
N LEU A 68 -14.12 -5.07 -12.52
CA LEU A 68 -14.28 -6.46 -12.90
C LEU A 68 -15.27 -7.19 -11.99
N GLY A 69 -15.12 -7.06 -10.67
CA GLY A 69 -15.99 -7.73 -9.70
C GLY A 69 -17.44 -7.29 -9.80
N ILE A 70 -17.69 -6.00 -9.99
CA ILE A 70 -19.04 -5.46 -10.17
C ILE A 70 -19.63 -5.90 -11.52
N ALA A 71 -18.82 -5.98 -12.58
CA ALA A 71 -19.29 -6.40 -13.91
C ALA A 71 -19.70 -7.88 -14.00
N TYR A 72 -19.22 -8.72 -13.08
CA TYR A 72 -19.55 -10.15 -13.01
C TYR A 72 -20.63 -10.50 -11.98
N ILE A 73 -21.25 -9.49 -11.35
CA ILE A 73 -22.42 -9.61 -10.49
C ILE A 73 -23.63 -9.06 -11.24
#